data_AF-A0A0F9JHM9-F1
#
_entry.id   AF-A0A0F9JHM9-F1
#
_cell.length_a   1.000
_cell.length_b   1.000
_cell.length_c   1.000
_cell.angle_alpha   90.00
_cell.angle_beta   90.00
_cell.angle_gamma   90.00
#
_symmetry.space_group_name_H-M   'P 1'
#
loop_
_entity.id
_entity.type
_entity.pdbx_description
1 polymer ?
#
loop_
_entity_poly.entity_id
_entity_poly.type
_entity_poly.pdbx_seq_one_letter_code
_entity_poly.pdbx_strand_id
1 'polypeptide(L)'
;MINWYEERIELGVREIVKYLRNNGINTECSCEHDKYVQCQYITDGNVKEIDDLLFLAGFRNYTIEILIKRDQGHIYPTMQITFEDLEEGSIDES
;
A
#
# COMPACT_ATOMS: atom_id res chain seq x y z
N MET A 1 26.31 -6.43 23.00
CA MET A 1 25.16 -5.50 22.96
C MET A 1 24.21 -6.09 21.94
N ILE A 2 23.02 -6.55 22.35
CA ILE A 2 22.06 -7.13 21.42
C ILE A 2 21.50 -5.97 20.58
N ASN A 3 21.48 -6.15 19.27
CA ASN A 3 21.04 -5.13 18.33
C ASN A 3 19.51 -4.99 18.41
N TRP A 4 18.99 -3.79 18.64
CA TRP A 4 17.53 -3.49 18.63
C TRP A 4 16.83 -4.13 17.43
N TYR A 5 17.51 -4.13 16.28
CA TYR A 5 17.00 -4.70 15.04
C TYR A 5 16.75 -6.21 15.14
N GLU A 6 17.63 -6.95 15.82
CA GLU A 6 17.53 -8.39 16.00
C GLU A 6 16.48 -8.78 17.05
N GLU A 7 16.12 -7.87 17.96
CA GLU A 7 15.06 -8.11 18.95
C GLU A 7 13.66 -7.78 18.40
N ARG A 8 13.56 -6.83 17.48
CA ARG A 8 12.27 -6.28 17.03
C ARG A 8 11.78 -6.81 15.70
N ILE A 9 12.68 -7.33 14.86
CA ILE A 9 12.31 -7.85 13.54
C ILE A 9 12.42 -9.36 13.53
N GLU A 10 11.30 -10.03 13.22
CA GLU A 10 11.19 -11.48 13.11
C GLU A 10 12.19 -12.05 12.10
N LEU A 11 12.73 -13.24 12.39
CA LEU A 11 13.88 -13.81 11.68
C LEU A 11 13.60 -14.00 10.18
N GLY A 12 12.40 -14.46 9.81
CA GLY A 12 12.05 -14.77 8.42
C GLY A 12 11.92 -13.55 7.49
N VAL A 13 11.74 -12.34 8.03
CA VAL A 13 11.63 -11.09 7.26
C VAL A 13 12.81 -10.14 7.48
N ARG A 14 13.71 -10.47 8.41
CA ARG A 14 14.80 -9.61 8.89
C ARG A 14 15.71 -9.10 7.77
N GLU A 15 16.17 -9.99 6.89
CA GLU A 15 17.07 -9.59 5.80
C GLU A 15 16.35 -8.74 4.74
N ILE A 16 15.06 -8.98 4.52
CA ILE A 16 14.23 -8.19 3.60
C ILE A 16 14.07 -6.77 4.14
N VAL A 17 13.65 -6.62 5.39
CA VAL A 17 13.50 -5.31 6.05
C VAL A 17 14.84 -4.56 6.05
N LYS A 18 15.96 -5.27 6.25
CA LYS A 18 17.30 -4.68 6.32
C LYS A 18 17.71 -4.16 4.95
N TYR A 19 17.49 -4.97 3.92
CA TYR A 19 17.74 -4.59 2.54
C TYR A 19 16.94 -3.33 2.15
N LEU A 20 15.65 -3.29 2.45
CA LEU A 20 14.78 -2.15 2.13
C LEU A 20 15.25 -0.87 2.84
N ARG A 21 15.51 -0.94 4.15
CA ARG A 21 15.96 0.21 4.94
C ARG A 21 17.34 0.73 4.52
N ASN A 22 18.26 -0.18 4.19
CA ASN A 22 19.58 0.19 3.65
C ASN A 22 19.50 0.91 2.29
N ASN A 23 18.38 0.77 1.58
CA ASN A 23 18.09 1.47 0.33
C ASN A 23 17.15 2.68 0.52
N GLY A 24 16.97 3.16 1.76
CA GLY A 24 16.21 4.36 2.07
C GLY A 24 14.69 4.17 2.11
N ILE A 25 14.20 2.92 2.07
CA ILE A 25 12.76 2.63 2.15
C ILE A 25 12.35 2.47 3.61
N ASN A 26 11.36 3.26 4.03
CA ASN A 26 10.80 3.16 5.37
C ASN A 26 9.80 1.99 5.45
N THR A 27 10.01 1.09 6.42
CA THR A 27 9.12 -0.04 6.68
C THR A 27 8.35 0.20 7.98
N GLU A 28 7.02 0.14 7.91
CA GLU A 28 6.11 0.49 9.00
C GLU A 28 5.72 -0.75 9.83
N CYS A 29 5.50 -1.88 9.16
CA CYS A 29 5.14 -3.15 9.77
C CYS A 29 5.80 -4.31 9.02
N SER A 30 5.94 -5.46 9.69
CA SER A 30 6.38 -6.70 9.07
C SER A 30 5.89 -7.89 9.89
N CYS A 31 5.57 -9.01 9.24
CA CYS A 31 5.11 -10.24 9.88
C CYS A 31 5.76 -11.45 9.18
N GLU A 32 6.33 -12.38 9.95
CA GLU A 32 6.87 -13.64 9.41
C GLU A 32 5.77 -14.63 9.03
N HIS A 33 4.68 -14.71 9.80
CA HIS A 33 3.59 -15.66 9.56
C HIS A 33 2.93 -15.46 8.19
N ASP A 34 2.61 -14.20 7.87
CA ASP A 34 1.95 -13.81 6.62
C ASP A 34 2.97 -13.39 5.54
N LYS A 35 4.27 -13.40 5.88
CA LYS A 35 5.39 -13.06 4.99
C LYS A 35 5.23 -11.71 4.27
N TYR A 36 4.86 -10.68 5.03
CA TYR A 36 4.73 -9.32 4.47
C TYR A 36 5.64 -8.32 5.19
N VAL A 37 6.00 -7.28 4.45
CA VAL A 37 6.60 -6.05 4.95
C VAL A 37 5.78 -4.90 4.39
N GLN A 38 5.14 -4.13 5.27
CA GLN A 38 4.46 -2.91 4.90
C GLN A 38 5.47 -1.77 4.82
N CYS A 39 5.48 -1.06 3.70
CA CYS A 39 6.32 0.10 3.48
C CYS A 39 5.44 1.33 3.32
N GLN A 40 5.98 2.48 3.69
CA GLN A 40 5.36 3.75 3.36
C GLN A 40 5.33 3.90 1.84
N TYR A 41 4.13 4.13 1.28
CA TYR A 41 3.96 4.47 -0.12
C TYR A 41 3.74 5.98 -0.23
N ILE A 42 4.55 6.65 -1.05
CA ILE A 42 4.33 8.05 -1.39
C ILE A 42 3.43 8.04 -2.61
N THR A 43 2.23 8.60 -2.45
CA THR A 43 1.23 8.74 -3.51
C THR A 43 1.86 9.39 -4.73
N ASP A 44 1.93 8.64 -5.84
CA ASP A 44 2.35 9.22 -7.11
C ASP A 44 1.23 10.09 -7.70
N GLY A 45 1.57 10.94 -8.68
CA GLY A 45 0.65 11.95 -9.23
C GLY A 45 -0.69 11.37 -9.69
N ASN A 46 -0.68 10.20 -10.32
CA ASN A 46 -1.90 9.58 -10.84
C ASN A 46 -2.84 9.13 -9.73
N VAL A 47 -2.30 8.56 -8.65
CA VAL A 47 -3.12 8.11 -7.51
C VAL A 47 -3.72 9.30 -6.78
N LYS A 48 -2.95 10.40 -6.67
CA LYS A 48 -3.44 11.64 -6.07
C LYS A 48 -4.53 12.30 -6.92
N GLU A 49 -4.37 12.30 -8.24
CA GLU A 49 -5.38 12.82 -9.18
C GLU A 49 -6.69 12.02 -9.08
N ILE A 50 -6.61 10.69 -8.98
CA ILE A 50 -7.79 9.84 -8.79
C ILE A 50 -8.49 10.16 -7.47
N ASP A 51 -7.73 10.25 -6.38
CA ASP A 51 -8.24 10.65 -5.06
C ASP A 51 -8.95 12.01 -5.12
N ASP A 52 -8.31 13.02 -5.75
CA ASP A 52 -8.91 14.34 -5.92
C ASP A 52 -10.21 14.30 -6.72
N LEU A 53 -10.26 13.55 -7.82
CA LEU A 53 -11.46 13.41 -8.64
C LEU A 53 -12.60 12.76 -7.87
N LEU A 54 -12.33 11.69 -7.12
CA LEU A 54 -13.36 11.02 -6.31
C LEU A 54 -13.87 11.94 -5.19
N PHE A 55 -12.96 12.64 -4.52
CA PHE A 55 -13.34 13.59 -3.48
C PHE A 55 -14.17 14.75 -4.03
N LEU A 56 -13.78 15.33 -5.17
CA LEU A 56 -14.51 16.41 -5.83
C LEU A 56 -15.89 15.95 -6.35
N ALA A 57 -16.02 14.69 -6.76
CA ALA A 57 -17.29 14.09 -7.16
C ALA A 57 -18.22 13.75 -5.98
N GLY A 58 -17.79 14.01 -4.73
CA GLY A 58 -18.63 13.83 -3.54
C GLY A 58 -18.45 12.48 -2.83
N PHE A 59 -17.61 11.58 -3.33
CA PHE A 59 -17.29 10.34 -2.61
C PHE A 59 -16.49 10.65 -1.34
N ARG A 60 -16.83 9.99 -0.23
CA ARG A 60 -16.20 10.22 1.09
C ARG A 60 -15.59 8.97 1.71
N ASN A 61 -16.16 7.80 1.40
CA ASN A 61 -15.74 6.53 1.96
C ASN A 61 -15.33 5.59 0.80
N TYR A 62 -14.05 5.57 0.49
CA TYR A 62 -13.46 4.66 -0.48
C TYR A 62 -12.03 4.28 -0.10
N THR A 63 -11.60 3.13 -0.60
CA THR A 63 -10.21 2.66 -0.50
C THR A 63 -9.64 2.50 -1.90
N ILE A 64 -8.46 3.08 -2.16
CA ILE A 64 -7.67 2.84 -3.37
C ILE A 64 -6.55 1.86 -3.01
N GLU A 65 -6.61 0.65 -3.58
CA GLU A 65 -5.61 -0.39 -3.39
C GLU A 65 -4.75 -0.51 -4.65
N ILE A 66 -3.43 -0.46 -4.48
CA ILE A 66 -2.46 -0.69 -5.56
C ILE A 66 -1.71 -1.98 -5.25
N LEU A 67 -1.83 -2.94 -6.15
CA LEU A 67 -1.20 -4.24 -6.05
C LEU A 67 -0.17 -4.39 -7.15
N ILE A 68 1.10 -4.45 -6.78
CA ILE A 68 2.21 -4.73 -7.71
C ILE A 68 2.62 -6.19 -7.53
N LYS A 69 2.26 -7.04 -8.50
CA LYS A 69 2.71 -8.43 -8.53
C LYS A 69 3.93 -8.55 -9.44
N ARG A 70 4.93 -9.33 -9.02
CA ARG A 70 6.02 -9.77 -9.90
C ARG A 70 5.93 -11.28 -10.09
N ASP A 71 5.82 -11.72 -11.33
CA ASP A 71 5.84 -13.14 -11.69
C ASP A 71 6.74 -13.37 -12.91
N GLN A 72 7.63 -14.36 -12.82
CA GLN A 72 8.66 -14.68 -13.84
C GLN A 72 9.46 -13.44 -14.34
N GLY A 73 9.71 -12.48 -13.46
CA GLY A 73 10.42 -11.23 -13.77
C GLY A 73 9.54 -10.12 -14.35
N HIS A 74 8.32 -10.43 -14.78
CA HIS A 74 7.35 -9.46 -15.27
C HIS A 74 6.59 -8.78 -14.13
N ILE A 75 6.25 -7.51 -14.31
CA ILE A 75 5.50 -6.70 -13.34
C ILE A 75 4.06 -6.56 -13.82
N TYR A 76 3.12 -6.85 -12.94
CA TYR A 76 1.68 -6.72 -13.15
C TYR A 76 1.12 -5.74 -12.11
N PRO A 77 1.10 -4.43 -12.42
CA PRO A 77 0.45 -3.45 -11.55
C PRO A 77 -1.07 -3.54 -11.75
N THR A 78 -1.81 -3.50 -10.65
CA THR A 78 -3.28 -3.44 -10.65
C THR A 78 -3.71 -2.41 -9.63
N MET A 79 -4.72 -1.62 -9.98
CA MET A 79 -5.35 -0.68 -9.05
C MET A 79 -6.83 -1.05 -8.94
N GLN A 80 -7.33 -1.10 -7.71
CA GLN A 80 -8.73 -1.32 -7.40
C GLN A 80 -9.23 -0.17 -6.51
N ILE A 81 -10.44 0.30 -6.79
CA ILE A 81 -11.12 1.31 -5.97
C ILE A 81 -12.39 0.65 -5.43
N THR A 82 -12.47 0.56 -4.10
CA THR A 82 -13.59 -0.04 -3.40
C THR A 82 -14.35 1.06 -2.67
N PHE A 83 -15.66 1.17 -2.89
CA PHE A 83 -16.51 2.16 -2.23
C PHE A 83 -17.32 1.47 -1.13
N GLU A 84 -17.41 2.09 0.04
CA GLU A 84 -18.06 1.48 1.21
C GLU A 84 -19.58 1.68 1.23
N ASP A 85 -20.06 2.84 0.73
CA ASP A 85 -21.47 3.25 0.84
C ASP A 85 -22.03 3.80 -0.49
N LEU A 86 -22.02 2.99 -1.55
CA LEU A 86 -22.77 3.35 -2.77
C LEU A 86 -24.25 3.03 -2.57
N GLU A 87 -25.04 3.98 -2.08
CA GLU A 87 -26.49 3.90 -2.26
C GLU A 87 -26.82 3.96 -3.77
N GLU A 88 -27.62 3.02 -4.25
CA GLU A 88 -28.12 2.98 -5.62
C GLU A 88 -28.83 4.31 -5.95
N GLY A 89 -28.19 5.20 -6.72
CA GLY A 89 -28.80 6.43 -7.23
C GLY A 89 -28.10 7.76 -6.90
N SER A 90 -26.89 7.76 -6.33
CA SER A 90 -26.21 8.98 -5.85
C SER A 90 -25.37 9.76 -6.88
N ILE A 91 -25.38 9.38 -8.17
CA ILE A 91 -24.80 10.23 -9.22
C ILE A 91 -25.91 11.19 -9.67
N ASP A 92 -25.96 12.37 -9.05
CA ASP A 92 -26.80 13.47 -9.51
C ASP A 92 -26.14 14.06 -10.77
N GLU A 93 -26.71 13.76 -11.94
CA GLU A 93 -26.35 14.39 -13.21
C GLU A 93 -26.85 15.84 -13.22
N SER A 94 -26.13 16.75 -12.56
CA SER A 94 -26.37 18.20 -12.63
C SER A 94 -25.37 18.93 -13.52
#